data_AF-A0AA36JP27-F1
#
_entry.id   AF-A0AA36JP27-F1
#
_cell.length_a   1.000
_cell.length_b   1.000
_cell.length_c   1.000
_cell.angle_alpha   90.00
_cell.angle_beta   90.00
_cell.angle_gamma   90.00
#
_symmetry.space_group_name_H-M   'P 1'
#
loop_
_entity.id
_entity.type
_entity.pdbx_description
1 polymer ?
#
loop_
_entity_poly.entity_id
_entity_poly.type
_entity_poly.pdbx_seq_one_letter_code
_entity_poly.pdbx_strand_id
1 'polypeptide(L)'
;MALPEPLPLGFVTLRPRLGDAGLAELVLQAADHPFTDDGVTKMTDYIDDFLKYDLVKKGFSIVYDLRSLRVPSLSLVKQLADWGRDPERQQTFQRMNKICKVVVSEGWRFGVAKRILSAFFAMCPPVCDTFLLTAVDQSSSEGLYFAPPETGKLDEGTASGAPPEPEIQPGSDAVGKGGMLRRLLRQLLDFLAEPSGAPLVYAAHFCPSISGPHA
;
A
#
# COMPACT_ATOMS: atom_id res chain seq x y z
N MET A 1 14.46 -7.65 -22.86
CA MET A 1 14.55 -6.17 -22.71
C MET A 1 15.21 -5.87 -21.39
N ALA A 2 16.08 -4.87 -21.35
CA ALA A 2 16.62 -4.36 -20.08
C ALA A 2 15.54 -3.62 -19.30
N LEU A 3 15.65 -3.57 -17.97
CA LEU A 3 14.83 -2.72 -17.11
C LEU A 3 15.24 -1.24 -17.29
N PRO A 4 14.37 -0.27 -16.96
CA PRO A 4 14.75 1.14 -17.06
C PRO A 4 15.92 1.49 -16.14
N GLU A 5 16.64 2.56 -16.45
CA GLU A 5 17.68 3.07 -15.56
C GLU A 5 17.06 3.68 -14.29
N PRO A 6 17.73 3.58 -13.12
CA PRO A 6 17.26 4.20 -11.89
C PRO A 6 16.95 5.69 -12.02
N LEU A 7 15.87 6.14 -11.39
CA LEU A 7 15.44 7.54 -11.41
C LEU A 7 15.59 8.20 -10.01
N PRO A 8 16.60 9.06 -9.80
CA PRO A 8 16.73 9.84 -8.57
C PRO A 8 15.90 11.14 -8.64
N LEU A 9 15.05 11.37 -7.64
CA LEU A 9 14.15 12.52 -7.56
C LEU A 9 14.39 13.39 -6.31
N GLY A 10 15.54 13.21 -5.66
CA GLY A 10 15.89 13.89 -4.41
C GLY A 10 15.27 13.22 -3.19
N PHE A 11 13.94 13.16 -3.07
CA PHE A 11 13.24 12.55 -1.92
C PHE A 11 13.02 11.04 -2.06
N VAL A 12 13.15 10.51 -3.28
CA VAL A 12 13.05 9.08 -3.57
C VAL A 12 13.99 8.72 -4.71
N THR A 13 14.53 7.51 -4.68
CA THR A 13 15.15 6.89 -5.85
C THR A 13 14.34 5.66 -6.24
N LEU A 14 13.89 5.60 -7.50
CA LEU A 14 13.22 4.43 -8.05
C LEU A 14 14.26 3.54 -8.71
N ARG A 15 14.42 2.31 -8.23
CA ARG A 15 15.42 1.34 -8.73
C ARG A 15 14.72 0.06 -9.17
N PRO A 16 14.56 -0.16 -10.49
CA PRO A 16 14.10 -1.44 -10.98
C PRO A 16 15.24 -2.45 -10.89
N ARG A 17 14.95 -3.67 -10.45
CA ARG A 17 15.89 -4.79 -10.41
C ARG A 17 15.15 -6.11 -10.63
N LEU A 18 15.90 -7.21 -10.72
CA LEU A 18 15.32 -8.55 -10.72
C LEU A 18 15.34 -9.09 -9.28
N GLY A 19 14.18 -9.44 -8.73
CA GLY A 19 14.07 -10.00 -7.38
C GLY A 19 14.31 -11.52 -7.35
N ASP A 20 14.39 -12.07 -6.14
CA ASP A 20 14.74 -13.49 -5.89
C ASP A 20 13.78 -14.50 -6.53
N ALA A 21 12.52 -14.12 -6.71
CA ALA A 21 11.49 -14.94 -7.36
C ALA A 21 11.50 -14.85 -8.90
N GLY A 22 12.51 -14.18 -9.49
CA GLY A 22 12.54 -13.89 -10.93
C GLY A 22 11.49 -12.88 -11.38
N LEU A 23 10.83 -12.20 -10.44
CA LEU A 23 9.91 -11.09 -10.71
C LEU A 23 10.69 -9.80 -10.91
N ALA A 24 10.19 -8.92 -11.78
CA ALA A 24 10.66 -7.55 -11.81
C ALA A 24 10.32 -6.89 -10.47
N GLU A 25 11.29 -6.25 -9.84
CA GLU A 25 11.14 -5.60 -8.53
C GLU A 25 11.41 -4.11 -8.67
N LEU A 26 10.47 -3.26 -8.24
CA LEU A 26 10.64 -1.82 -8.20
C LEU A 26 10.88 -1.37 -6.75
N VAL A 27 12.09 -0.90 -6.45
CA VAL A 27 12.45 -0.37 -5.13
C VAL A 27 12.28 1.14 -5.10
N LEU A 28 11.38 1.63 -4.24
CA LEU A 28 11.19 3.04 -3.92
C LEU A 28 11.98 3.33 -2.65
N GLN A 29 13.21 3.83 -2.83
CA GLN A 29 14.10 4.15 -1.73
C GLN A 29 13.90 5.60 -1.29
N ALA A 30 13.27 5.79 -0.12
CA ALA A 30 13.09 7.12 0.44
C ALA A 30 14.42 7.76 0.83
N ALA A 31 14.47 9.08 0.73
CA ALA A 31 15.58 9.91 1.16
C ALA A 31 15.06 11.10 1.98
N ASP A 32 15.92 11.65 2.85
CA ASP A 32 15.58 12.77 3.73
C ASP A 32 15.61 14.12 2.99
N HIS A 33 14.74 14.27 1.99
CA HIS A 33 14.55 15.51 1.26
C HIS A 33 13.06 15.88 1.18
N PRO A 34 12.73 17.19 1.07
CA PRO A 34 11.36 17.61 0.87
C PRO A 34 10.76 17.04 -0.41
N PHE A 35 9.49 16.65 -0.34
CA PHE A 35 8.71 16.30 -1.52
C PHE A 35 8.44 17.55 -2.36
N THR A 36 8.49 17.40 -3.68
CA THR A 36 8.11 18.44 -4.64
C THR A 36 7.00 17.89 -5.53
N ASP A 37 6.02 18.71 -5.90
CA ASP A 37 4.91 18.25 -6.75
C ASP A 37 5.43 17.67 -8.08
N ASP A 38 6.40 18.34 -8.72
CA ASP A 38 7.08 17.85 -9.94
C ASP A 38 7.74 16.48 -9.72
N GLY A 39 8.44 16.30 -8.60
CA GLY A 39 9.07 15.01 -8.31
C GLY A 39 8.04 13.91 -8.00
N VAL A 40 6.89 14.24 -7.42
CA VAL A 40 5.78 13.27 -7.22
C VAL A 40 5.21 12.85 -8.57
N THR A 41 4.94 13.81 -9.47
CA THR A 41 4.49 13.52 -10.84
C THR A 41 5.48 12.63 -11.57
N LYS A 42 6.78 12.97 -11.55
CA LYS A 42 7.83 12.14 -12.18
C LYS A 42 7.92 10.74 -11.58
N MET A 43 7.76 10.61 -10.26
CA MET A 43 7.73 9.32 -9.59
C MET A 43 6.56 8.47 -10.10
N THR A 44 5.36 9.05 -10.18
CA THR A 44 4.16 8.33 -10.65
C THR A 44 4.24 7.96 -12.12
N ASP A 45 4.73 8.86 -12.99
CA ASP A 45 4.92 8.60 -14.41
C ASP A 45 5.92 7.46 -14.64
N TYR A 46 7.01 7.46 -13.87
CA TYR A 46 8.00 6.38 -13.93
C TYR A 46 7.41 5.03 -13.53
N ILE A 47 6.55 5.00 -12.51
CA ILE A 47 5.86 3.77 -12.11
C ILE A 47 4.95 3.29 -13.25
N ASP A 48 4.19 4.19 -13.87
CA ASP A 48 3.31 3.85 -14.99
C ASP A 48 4.11 3.34 -16.20
N ASP A 49 5.29 3.90 -16.47
CA ASP A 49 6.20 3.41 -17.52
C ASP A 49 6.83 2.07 -17.18
N PHE A 50 7.23 1.85 -15.92
CA PHE A 50 7.74 0.56 -15.44
C PHE A 50 6.73 -0.57 -15.70
N LEU A 51 5.44 -0.32 -15.51
CA LEU A 51 4.38 -1.32 -15.72
C LEU A 51 4.24 -1.78 -17.18
N LYS A 52 4.78 -1.03 -18.14
CA LYS A 52 4.72 -1.36 -19.58
C LYS A 52 5.79 -2.37 -20.02
N TYR A 53 6.81 -2.63 -19.19
CA TYR A 53 7.91 -3.53 -19.55
C TYR A 53 7.47 -5.00 -19.63
N ASP A 54 7.99 -5.74 -20.62
CA ASP A 54 7.61 -7.15 -20.83
C ASP A 54 7.92 -8.05 -19.63
N LEU A 55 8.98 -7.75 -18.87
CA LEU A 55 9.32 -8.49 -17.65
C LEU A 55 8.25 -8.36 -16.56
N VAL A 56 7.54 -7.23 -16.53
CA VAL A 56 6.48 -6.94 -15.55
C VAL A 56 5.17 -7.67 -15.89
N LYS A 57 4.96 -8.08 -17.14
CA LYS A 57 3.76 -8.82 -17.56
C LYS A 57 3.59 -10.17 -16.86
N LYS A 58 4.68 -10.75 -16.33
CA LYS A 58 4.66 -11.97 -15.51
C LYS A 58 4.30 -11.71 -14.04
N GLY A 59 4.15 -10.45 -13.68
CA GLY A 59 4.00 -9.96 -12.32
C GLY A 59 5.25 -9.20 -11.87
N PHE A 60 5.08 -8.39 -10.83
CA PHE A 60 6.16 -7.63 -10.22
C PHE A 60 6.03 -7.62 -8.70
N SER A 61 7.11 -7.23 -8.04
CA SER A 61 7.12 -6.84 -6.64
C SER A 61 7.44 -5.37 -6.49
N ILE A 62 6.91 -4.74 -5.44
CA ILE A 62 7.22 -3.37 -5.07
C ILE A 62 7.82 -3.34 -3.67
N VAL A 63 8.91 -2.60 -3.51
CA VAL A 63 9.61 -2.45 -2.23
C VAL A 63 9.60 -0.99 -1.83
N TYR A 64 9.01 -0.69 -0.69
CA TYR A 64 9.04 0.63 -0.07
C TYR A 64 10.13 0.64 1.00
N ASP A 65 11.29 1.22 0.69
CA ASP A 65 12.34 1.43 1.69
C ASP A 65 12.14 2.76 2.40
N LEU A 66 11.53 2.65 3.59
CA LEU A 66 11.08 3.77 4.42
C LEU A 66 12.07 4.13 5.52
N ARG A 67 13.26 3.53 5.54
CA ARG A 67 14.27 3.75 6.61
C ARG A 67 14.70 5.22 6.74
N SER A 68 14.64 5.97 5.63
CA SER A 68 14.95 7.40 5.58
C SER A 68 13.73 8.25 5.23
N LEU A 69 12.51 7.71 5.38
CA LEU A 69 11.29 8.41 5.00
C LEU A 69 10.95 9.49 6.03
N ARG A 70 10.83 10.74 5.54
CA ARG A 70 10.25 11.85 6.29
C ARG A 70 8.73 11.72 6.39
N VAL A 71 8.17 12.48 7.32
CA VAL A 71 6.74 12.78 7.39
C VAL A 71 6.23 13.24 6.02
N PRO A 72 5.32 12.49 5.37
CA PRO A 72 4.68 12.96 4.15
C PRO A 72 3.72 14.10 4.51
N SER A 73 3.64 15.12 3.66
CA SER A 73 2.58 16.13 3.78
C SER A 73 1.21 15.53 3.46
N LEU A 74 0.16 16.12 4.01
CA LEU A 74 -1.22 15.75 3.64
C LEU A 74 -1.50 15.93 2.13
N SER A 75 -0.88 16.94 1.51
CA SER A 75 -1.02 17.18 0.07
C SER A 75 -0.43 16.03 -0.75
N LEU A 76 0.74 15.51 -0.37
CA LEU A 76 1.36 14.36 -1.02
C LEU A 76 0.48 13.12 -0.90
N VAL A 77 -0.02 12.83 0.32
CA VAL A 77 -0.89 11.67 0.55
C VAL A 77 -2.14 11.75 -0.32
N LYS A 78 -2.73 12.96 -0.44
CA LYS A 78 -3.86 13.20 -1.32
C LYS A 78 -3.51 12.98 -2.79
N GLN A 79 -2.39 13.52 -3.28
CA GLN A 79 -1.96 13.34 -4.67
C GLN A 79 -1.76 11.86 -5.02
N LEU A 80 -1.11 11.09 -4.14
CA LEU A 80 -0.92 9.65 -4.35
C LEU A 80 -2.24 8.86 -4.30
N ALA A 81 -3.18 9.27 -3.45
CA ALA A 81 -4.53 8.70 -3.42
C ALA A 81 -5.30 9.02 -4.71
N ASP A 82 -5.20 10.26 -5.21
CA ASP A 82 -5.84 10.66 -6.46
C ASP A 82 -5.24 9.92 -7.67
N TRP A 83 -3.90 9.73 -7.71
CA TRP A 83 -3.26 8.85 -8.70
C TRP A 83 -3.73 7.39 -8.55
N GLY A 84 -3.81 6.86 -7.33
CA GLY A 84 -4.26 5.48 -7.08
C GLY A 84 -5.75 5.21 -7.37
N ARG A 85 -6.57 6.24 -7.61
CA ARG A 85 -8.01 6.12 -7.89
C ARG A 85 -8.34 5.73 -9.32
N ASP A 86 -7.37 5.77 -10.23
CA ASP A 86 -7.57 5.34 -11.61
C ASP A 86 -7.96 3.85 -11.68
N PRO A 87 -9.13 3.48 -12.25
CA PRO A 87 -9.60 2.10 -12.27
C PRO A 87 -8.71 1.15 -13.07
N GLU A 88 -8.11 1.61 -14.17
CA GLU A 88 -7.23 0.79 -15.01
C GLU A 88 -5.94 0.47 -14.25
N ARG A 89 -5.39 1.47 -13.54
CA ARG A 89 -4.24 1.29 -12.65
C ARG A 89 -4.56 0.33 -11.51
N GLN A 90 -5.70 0.46 -10.85
CA GLN A 90 -6.12 -0.47 -9.78
C GLN A 90 -6.19 -1.91 -10.27
N GLN A 91 -6.83 -2.16 -11.41
CA GLN A 91 -6.92 -3.51 -11.99
C GLN A 91 -5.53 -4.05 -12.37
N THR A 92 -4.69 -3.19 -12.92
CA THR A 92 -3.31 -3.51 -13.32
C THR A 92 -2.47 -3.92 -12.10
N PHE A 93 -2.51 -3.15 -11.01
CA PHE A 93 -1.81 -3.46 -9.77
C PHE A 93 -2.39 -4.70 -9.08
N GLN A 94 -3.71 -4.84 -8.97
CA GLN A 94 -4.34 -6.03 -8.38
C GLN A 94 -3.94 -7.31 -9.12
N ARG A 95 -3.89 -7.26 -10.46
CA ARG A 95 -3.52 -8.42 -11.28
C ARG A 95 -2.03 -8.74 -11.23
N MET A 96 -1.18 -7.72 -11.31
CA MET A 96 0.25 -7.90 -11.59
C MET A 96 1.16 -7.73 -10.37
N ASN A 97 0.78 -6.96 -9.36
CA ASN A 97 1.58 -6.84 -8.14
C ASN A 97 1.42 -8.11 -7.28
N LYS A 98 2.48 -8.90 -7.19
CA LYS A 98 2.46 -10.20 -6.48
C LYS A 98 2.96 -10.08 -5.05
N ILE A 99 3.93 -9.20 -4.82
CA ILE A 99 4.59 -9.07 -3.52
C ILE A 99 4.78 -7.59 -3.21
N CYS A 100 4.34 -7.17 -2.03
CA CYS A 100 4.72 -5.89 -1.46
C CYS A 100 5.70 -6.09 -0.31
N LYS A 101 6.81 -5.36 -0.31
CA LYS A 101 7.75 -5.31 0.82
C LYS A 101 7.77 -3.91 1.39
N VAL A 102 7.63 -3.78 2.71
CA VAL A 102 7.81 -2.54 3.46
C VAL A 102 9.07 -2.72 4.30
N VAL A 103 10.10 -1.93 4.01
CA VAL A 103 11.38 -1.99 4.72
C VAL A 103 11.47 -0.80 5.66
N VAL A 104 11.68 -1.05 6.95
CA VAL A 104 11.81 -0.02 7.99
C VAL A 104 13.04 -0.27 8.84
N SER A 105 13.49 0.72 9.61
CA SER A 105 14.62 0.50 10.52
C SER A 105 14.21 -0.48 11.60
N GLU A 106 15.17 -1.29 12.05
CA GLU A 106 14.99 -2.17 13.21
C GLU A 106 14.67 -1.39 14.51
N GLY A 107 14.27 -2.12 15.55
CA GLY A 107 13.94 -1.57 16.85
C GLY A 107 12.52 -1.00 16.94
N TRP A 108 12.37 0.16 17.57
CA TRP A 108 11.05 0.70 17.91
C TRP A 108 10.23 1.11 16.68
N ARG A 109 10.87 1.59 15.59
CA ARG A 109 10.21 1.94 14.33
C ARG A 109 9.54 0.73 13.69
N PHE A 110 10.22 -0.41 13.68
CA PHE A 110 9.63 -1.69 13.24
C PHE A 110 8.40 -2.06 14.08
N GLY A 111 8.50 -1.93 15.40
CA GLY A 111 7.39 -2.19 16.32
C GLY A 111 6.16 -1.34 16.03
N VAL A 112 6.33 -0.07 15.68
CA VAL A 112 5.20 0.79 15.33
C VAL A 112 4.67 0.50 13.92
N ALA A 113 5.54 0.35 12.92
CA ALA A 113 5.12 -0.01 11.56
C ALA A 113 4.28 -1.30 11.56
N LYS A 114 4.70 -2.31 12.33
CA LYS A 114 3.93 -3.54 12.56
C LYS A 114 2.52 -3.24 13.08
N ARG A 115 2.39 -2.46 14.15
CA ARG A 115 1.08 -2.12 14.74
C ARG A 115 0.18 -1.39 13.76
N ILE A 116 0.75 -0.42 13.03
CA ILE A 116 0.02 0.36 12.03
C ILE A 116 -0.48 -0.53 10.90
N LEU A 117 0.39 -1.34 10.31
CA LEU A 117 0.03 -2.26 9.23
C LEU A 117 -0.98 -3.31 9.70
N SER A 118 -0.81 -3.88 10.89
CA SER A 118 -1.79 -4.80 11.47
C SER A 118 -3.18 -4.15 11.63
N ALA A 119 -3.24 -2.94 12.19
CA ALA A 119 -4.51 -2.22 12.36
C ALA A 119 -5.14 -1.85 11.01
N PHE A 120 -4.33 -1.43 10.05
CA PHE A 120 -4.78 -1.12 8.70
C PHE A 120 -5.35 -2.37 8.00
N PHE A 121 -4.64 -3.50 8.04
CA PHE A 121 -5.06 -4.75 7.41
C PHE A 121 -6.23 -5.45 8.12
N ALA A 122 -6.47 -5.15 9.39
CA ALA A 122 -7.70 -5.54 10.06
C ALA A 122 -8.95 -4.84 9.47
N MET A 123 -8.80 -3.64 8.91
CA MET A 123 -9.89 -2.89 8.27
C MET A 123 -9.96 -3.09 6.76
N CYS A 124 -8.81 -3.19 6.11
CA CYS A 124 -8.69 -3.32 4.66
C CYS A 124 -7.61 -4.37 4.36
N PRO A 125 -8.00 -5.65 4.19
CA PRO A 125 -7.04 -6.75 3.98
C PRO A 125 -6.07 -6.44 2.82
N PRO A 126 -4.81 -6.91 2.90
CA PRO A 126 -3.86 -6.67 1.84
C PRO A 126 -4.30 -7.38 0.55
N VAL A 127 -3.99 -6.77 -0.59
CA VAL A 127 -4.39 -7.29 -1.92
C VAL A 127 -3.41 -8.35 -2.43
N CYS A 128 -2.17 -8.32 -1.95
CA CYS A 128 -1.10 -9.25 -2.31
C CYS A 128 -0.26 -9.58 -1.08
N ASP A 129 0.63 -10.57 -1.20
CA ASP A 129 1.55 -10.96 -0.13
C ASP A 129 2.38 -9.78 0.32
N THR A 130 2.17 -9.35 1.57
CA THR A 130 2.82 -8.16 2.10
C THR A 130 3.79 -8.53 3.22
N PHE A 131 5.03 -8.07 3.13
CA PHE A 131 6.09 -8.36 4.09
C PHE A 131 6.59 -7.07 4.74
N LEU A 132 6.77 -7.09 6.05
CA LEU A 132 7.48 -6.06 6.80
C LEU A 132 8.87 -6.57 7.16
N LEU A 133 9.91 -5.86 6.67
CA LEU A 133 11.32 -6.25 6.69
C LEU A 133 12.18 -5.14 7.32
N THR A 134 13.43 -5.48 7.69
CA THR A 134 14.43 -4.53 8.19
C THR A 134 15.54 -4.21 7.18
N ALA A 135 15.71 -5.04 6.15
CA ALA A 135 16.63 -4.79 5.03
C ALA A 135 15.97 -5.09 3.68
N VAL A 136 16.47 -4.42 2.63
CA VAL A 136 15.96 -4.52 1.26
C VAL A 136 16.29 -5.87 0.62
N ASP A 137 17.42 -6.46 1.01
CA ASP A 137 17.89 -7.77 0.53
C ASP A 137 17.53 -8.91 1.50
N GLN A 138 16.71 -8.62 2.51
CA GLN A 138 16.21 -9.63 3.44
C GLN A 138 15.24 -10.56 2.72
N SER A 139 15.37 -11.87 2.96
CA SER A 139 14.45 -12.86 2.39
C SER A 139 13.03 -12.65 2.93
N SER A 140 12.02 -12.87 2.08
CA SER A 140 10.61 -12.74 2.51
C SER A 140 10.23 -13.70 3.65
N SER A 141 10.92 -14.83 3.79
CA SER A 141 10.71 -15.82 4.85
C SER A 141 11.13 -15.36 6.25
N GLU A 142 12.01 -14.36 6.35
CA GLU A 142 12.46 -13.80 7.63
C GLU A 142 11.59 -12.64 8.10
N GLY A 143 10.70 -12.14 7.24
CA GLY A 143 9.85 -11.00 7.49
C GLY A 143 8.57 -11.30 8.27
N LEU A 144 7.94 -10.25 8.78
CA LEU A 144 6.55 -10.37 9.22
C LEU A 144 5.64 -10.37 8.00
N TYR A 145 4.86 -11.44 7.86
CA TYR A 145 3.98 -11.66 6.73
C TYR A 145 2.52 -11.27 7.03
N PHE A 146 1.89 -10.60 6.07
CA PHE A 146 0.47 -10.29 6.04
C PHE A 146 -0.13 -10.91 4.77
N ALA A 147 -0.89 -11.98 4.95
CA ALA A 147 -1.51 -12.71 3.85
C ALA A 147 -2.70 -11.94 3.26
N PRO A 148 -2.88 -11.96 1.93
CA PRO A 148 -4.13 -11.55 1.33
C PRO A 148 -5.26 -12.48 1.82
N PRO A 149 -6.52 -12.00 1.83
CA PRO A 149 -7.64 -12.87 2.13
C PRO A 149 -7.68 -14.00 1.11
N GLU A 150 -7.94 -15.22 1.57
CA GLU A 150 -8.12 -16.34 0.67
C GLU A 150 -9.24 -15.98 -0.32
N THR A 151 -8.92 -15.95 -1.61
CA THR A 151 -9.93 -15.90 -2.67
C THR A 151 -10.59 -17.28 -2.73
N GLY A 152 -11.23 -17.66 -1.62
CA GLY A 152 -11.99 -18.89 -1.49
C GLY A 152 -13.08 -18.86 -2.54
N LYS A 153 -13.08 -19.90 -3.37
CA LYS A 153 -14.17 -20.30 -4.23
C LYS A 153 -15.47 -19.92 -3.51
N LEU A 154 -16.23 -18.97 -4.06
CA LEU A 154 -17.62 -18.81 -3.64
C LEU A 154 -18.21 -20.20 -3.80
N ASP A 155 -18.46 -20.89 -2.68
CA ASP A 155 -19.06 -22.21 -2.69
C ASP A 155 -20.41 -22.05 -3.39
N GLU A 156 -20.45 -22.39 -4.68
CA GLU A 156 -21.59 -22.27 -5.58
C GLU A 156 -22.69 -23.29 -5.25
N GLY A 157 -22.75 -23.75 -3.99
CA GLY A 157 -23.46 -24.97 -3.64
C GLY A 157 -23.65 -25.15 -2.15
N THR A 158 -24.31 -24.21 -1.47
CA THR A 158 -25.26 -24.57 -0.41
C THR A 158 -26.36 -23.50 -0.36
N ALA A 159 -27.44 -23.75 -1.10
CA ALA A 159 -28.73 -23.17 -0.79
C ALA A 159 -29.16 -23.68 0.59
N SER A 160 -28.83 -22.95 1.66
CA SER A 160 -29.36 -23.20 3.00
C SER A 160 -30.09 -21.96 3.45
N GLY A 161 -31.42 -22.11 3.54
CA GLY A 161 -32.32 -21.46 4.48
C GLY A 161 -32.16 -19.96 4.68
N ALA A 162 -33.15 -19.21 4.19
CA ALA A 162 -33.41 -17.83 4.59
C ALA A 162 -33.24 -17.64 6.11
N PRO A 163 -32.37 -16.73 6.57
CA PRO A 163 -32.39 -16.25 7.95
C PRO A 163 -33.68 -15.46 8.18
N PRO A 164 -34.34 -15.57 9.35
CA PRO A 164 -35.52 -14.80 9.65
C PRO A 164 -35.23 -13.30 9.59
N GLU A 165 -36.14 -12.59 8.93
CA GLU A 165 -36.18 -11.14 8.78
C GLU A 165 -36.15 -10.44 10.17
N PRO A 166 -35.12 -9.66 10.49
CA PRO A 166 -35.10 -8.89 11.73
C PRO A 166 -36.03 -7.68 11.61
N GLU A 167 -37.00 -7.62 12.51
CA GLU A 167 -37.87 -6.47 12.77
C GLU A 167 -37.05 -5.17 12.90
N ILE A 168 -37.43 -4.18 12.09
CA ILE A 168 -36.82 -2.86 12.03
C ILE A 168 -37.23 -2.07 13.29
N GLN A 169 -36.27 -1.81 14.19
CA GLN A 169 -36.41 -0.74 15.17
C GLN A 169 -35.81 0.56 14.61
N PRO A 170 -36.59 1.67 14.53
CA PRO A 170 -36.09 2.96 14.09
C PRO A 170 -35.42 3.68 15.26
N GLY A 171 -34.14 4.01 15.12
CA GLY A 171 -33.47 4.98 15.99
C GLY A 171 -32.15 4.50 16.57
N SER A 172 -31.10 4.51 15.76
CA SER A 172 -29.75 4.63 16.29
C SER A 172 -28.87 5.30 15.24
N ASP A 173 -28.40 6.50 15.57
CA ASP A 173 -27.55 7.31 14.71
C ASP A 173 -26.33 6.50 14.24
N ALA A 174 -26.25 6.33 12.92
CA ALA A 174 -25.13 5.69 12.26
C ALA A 174 -23.85 6.47 12.56
N VAL A 175 -23.08 6.00 13.55
CA VAL A 175 -21.67 6.35 13.72
C VAL A 175 -20.95 5.90 12.45
N GLY A 176 -20.77 6.85 11.53
CA GLY A 176 -20.24 6.60 10.20
C GLY A 176 -18.86 5.94 10.27
N LYS A 177 -18.71 4.78 9.63
CA LYS A 177 -17.43 4.05 9.45
C LYS A 177 -16.30 4.94 8.89
N GLY A 178 -16.63 6.08 8.26
CA GLY A 178 -15.66 7.09 7.81
C GLY A 178 -14.93 7.85 8.93
N GLY A 179 -15.47 7.91 10.16
CA GLY A 179 -14.84 8.60 11.28
C GLY A 179 -13.63 7.87 11.86
N MET A 180 -13.69 6.54 11.91
CA MET A 180 -12.62 5.70 12.43
C MET A 180 -11.41 5.67 11.49
N LEU A 181 -11.64 5.58 10.17
CA LEU A 181 -10.57 5.62 9.18
C LEU A 181 -9.86 6.99 9.16
N ARG A 182 -10.60 8.10 9.27
CA ARG A 182 -9.99 9.44 9.41
C ARG A 182 -9.20 9.59 10.71
N ARG A 183 -9.64 8.98 11.81
CA ARG A 183 -8.90 8.95 13.08
C ARG A 183 -7.65 8.10 12.99
N LEU A 184 -7.70 6.96 12.30
CA LEU A 184 -6.53 6.09 12.09
C LEU A 184 -5.54 6.72 11.11
N LEU A 185 -6.02 7.35 10.04
CA LEU A 185 -5.20 8.12 9.10
C LEU A 185 -4.56 9.32 9.79
N ARG A 186 -5.29 10.00 10.69
CA ARG A 186 -4.78 11.10 11.50
C ARG A 186 -3.80 10.62 12.57
N GLN A 187 -4.06 9.53 13.27
CA GLN A 187 -3.10 8.91 14.19
C GLN A 187 -1.86 8.40 13.48
N LEU A 188 -2.00 7.89 12.24
CA LEU A 188 -0.88 7.65 11.34
C LEU A 188 -0.15 8.96 11.11
N LEU A 189 -0.78 9.97 10.51
CA LEU A 189 -0.16 11.27 10.19
C LEU A 189 0.49 11.96 11.39
N ASP A 190 -0.12 11.89 12.57
CA ASP A 190 0.38 12.47 13.82
C ASP A 190 1.57 11.66 14.36
N PHE A 191 1.54 10.32 14.24
CA PHE A 191 2.72 9.48 14.46
C PHE A 191 3.82 9.77 13.44
N LEU A 192 3.43 10.11 12.21
CA LEU A 192 4.37 10.54 11.18
C LEU A 192 4.93 11.91 11.50
N ALA A 193 4.18 12.82 12.15
CA ALA A 193 4.56 14.22 12.40
C ALA A 193 5.51 14.44 13.59
N GLU A 194 5.72 13.44 14.46
CA GLU A 194 6.92 13.43 15.30
C GLU A 194 8.16 13.20 14.41
N PRO A 195 9.37 13.66 14.78
CA PRO A 195 10.55 13.61 13.91
C PRO A 195 11.06 12.19 13.57
N SER A 196 10.22 11.15 13.62
CA SER A 196 10.69 9.78 13.69
C SER A 196 9.88 8.62 13.06
N GLY A 197 8.76 8.74 12.30
CA GLY A 197 8.36 7.57 11.47
C GLY A 197 7.05 7.55 10.65
N ALA A 198 7.12 7.01 9.41
CA ALA A 198 6.07 6.80 8.39
C ALA A 198 5.26 5.45 8.50
N PRO A 199 3.99 5.30 8.00
CA PRO A 199 3.72 4.71 6.67
C PRO A 199 2.33 5.06 6.01
N LEU A 200 2.24 5.89 4.96
CA LEU A 200 0.96 6.21 4.28
C LEU A 200 0.85 5.84 2.79
N VAL A 201 1.95 5.49 2.14
CA VAL A 201 1.97 5.25 0.69
C VAL A 201 1.15 4.00 0.31
N TYR A 202 1.01 3.02 1.22
CA TYR A 202 0.28 1.78 0.92
C TYR A 202 -1.25 1.94 0.84
N ALA A 203 -1.84 2.80 1.67
CA ALA A 203 -3.30 2.92 1.79
C ALA A 203 -3.95 3.57 0.57
N ALA A 204 -3.21 4.42 -0.14
CA ALA A 204 -3.66 5.12 -1.33
C ALA A 204 -3.89 4.20 -2.55
N HIS A 205 -3.18 3.08 -2.63
CA HIS A 205 -3.18 2.24 -3.84
C HIS A 205 -4.17 1.06 -3.80
N PHE A 206 -4.61 0.62 -2.62
CA PHE A 206 -5.19 -0.72 -2.48
C PHE A 206 -6.50 -0.82 -1.71
N CYS A 207 -7.09 0.28 -1.23
CA CYS A 207 -8.38 0.23 -0.52
C CYS A 207 -9.53 0.86 -1.33
N PRO A 208 -10.22 0.09 -2.19
CA PRO A 208 -11.36 0.59 -2.98
C PRO A 208 -12.56 1.02 -2.11
N SER A 209 -12.63 0.57 -0.85
CA SER A 209 -13.74 0.89 0.07
C SER A 209 -13.73 2.32 0.62
N ILE A 210 -12.74 3.15 0.28
CA ILE A 210 -12.62 4.54 0.79
C ILE A 210 -13.45 5.53 -0.04
N SER A 211 -13.89 5.16 -1.26
CA SER A 211 -14.87 5.94 -2.01
C SER A 211 -16.27 5.69 -1.48
N GLY A 212 -16.68 6.47 -0.49
CA GLY A 212 -18.11 6.62 -0.20
C GLY A 212 -18.83 7.19 -1.43
N PRO A 213 -20.12 6.87 -1.64
CA PRO A 213 -20.89 7.45 -2.73
C PRO A 213 -20.89 8.97 -2.56
N HIS A 214 -20.32 9.69 -3.53
CA HIS A 214 -20.54 11.12 -3.66
C HIS A 214 -22.01 11.31 -4.09
N ALA A 215 -22.85 11.68 -3.13
CA ALA A 215 -24.15 12.28 -3.36
C ALA A 215 -23.99 13.78 -3.62
#